data_AF-A0A179GF14-F1
#
_entry.id   AF-A0A179GF14-F1
#
_cell.length_a   1.000
_cell.length_b   1.000
_cell.length_c   1.000
_cell.angle_alpha   90.00
_cell.angle_beta   90.00
_cell.angle_gamma   90.00
#
_symmetry.space_group_name_H-M   'P 1'
#
loop_
_entity.id
_entity.type
_entity.pdbx_description
1 polymer ?
#
loop_
_entity_poly.entity_id
_entity_poly.type
_entity_poly.pdbx_seq_one_letter_code
_entity_poly.pdbx_strand_id
1 'polypeptide(L)'
;MPWLRDVKYSQGECIALIHDYYNFLIKMYADESAFIWPPPDGWPTITAASLRGLGKSNDVIELLRHIPYRRVNTEIQSAPYSTFLDWTWVGKCGVQQGDEDWKVDAEGIANYQNVPSTVVGLTEDSELKRYLGLAAHLAGAEWSFGFESSLALRKFVWLTM
;
A
#
# COMPACT_ATOMS: atom_id res chain seq x y z
N MET A 1 -4.54 27.25 0.44
CA MET A 1 -4.26 25.90 0.93
C MET A 1 -5.25 25.55 2.02
N PRO A 2 -6.01 24.46 1.90
CA PRO A 2 -6.89 23.97 2.96
C PRO A 2 -6.07 23.42 4.14
N TRP A 3 -6.63 23.43 5.35
CA TRP A 3 -6.02 22.77 6.50
C TRP A 3 -6.25 21.26 6.40
N LEU A 4 -5.39 20.46 7.03
CA LEU A 4 -5.47 18.99 6.99
C LEU A 4 -6.86 18.48 7.43
N ARG A 5 -7.46 19.12 8.44
CA ARG A 5 -8.81 18.80 8.93
C ARG A 5 -9.96 19.07 7.94
N ASP A 6 -9.72 19.90 6.92
CA ASP A 6 -10.71 20.30 5.93
C ASP A 6 -10.65 19.42 4.67
N VAL A 7 -9.57 18.66 4.52
CA VAL A 7 -9.43 17.69 3.42
C VAL A 7 -10.29 16.48 3.77
N LYS A 8 -11.21 16.13 2.87
CA LYS A 8 -12.03 14.93 3.00
C LYS A 8 -11.46 13.85 2.12
N TYR A 9 -11.46 12.62 2.62
CA TYR A 9 -11.10 11.49 1.79
C TYR A 9 -12.10 11.32 0.65
N SER A 10 -11.57 11.15 -0.56
CA SER A 10 -12.32 10.75 -1.73
C SER A 10 -11.59 9.58 -2.37
N GLN A 11 -12.29 8.46 -2.50
CA GLN A 11 -11.76 7.23 -3.09
C GLN A 11 -11.19 7.49 -4.48
N GLY A 12 -11.95 8.18 -5.33
CA GLY A 12 -11.55 8.45 -6.72
C GLY A 12 -10.35 9.39 -6.81
N GLU A 13 -10.28 10.42 -5.96
CA GLU A 13 -9.12 11.32 -5.92
C GLU A 13 -7.87 10.60 -5.42
N CYS A 14 -8.01 9.70 -4.44
CA CYS A 14 -6.91 8.89 -3.94
C CYS A 14 -6.38 7.94 -5.01
N ILE A 15 -7.26 7.23 -5.72
CA ILE A 15 -6.89 6.37 -6.86
C ILE A 15 -6.15 7.18 -7.93
N ALA A 16 -6.69 8.34 -8.31
CA ALA A 16 -6.06 9.21 -9.30
C ALA A 16 -4.66 9.67 -8.86
N LEU A 17 -4.50 10.06 -7.60
CA LEU A 17 -3.20 10.47 -7.05
C LEU A 17 -2.18 9.32 -7.06
N ILE A 18 -2.61 8.09 -6.77
CA ILE A 18 -1.74 6.92 -6.88
C ILE A 18 -1.35 6.68 -8.34
N HIS A 19 -2.28 6.80 -9.28
CA HIS A 19 -1.97 6.68 -10.72
C HIS A 19 -0.96 7.74 -11.16
N ASP A 20 -1.14 8.98 -10.74
CA ASP A 20 -0.20 10.08 -11.01
C ASP A 20 1.19 9.81 -10.42
N TYR A 21 1.26 9.27 -9.21
CA TYR A 21 2.52 8.87 -8.59
C TYR A 21 3.25 7.80 -9.43
N TYR A 22 2.57 6.74 -9.86
CA TYR A 22 3.21 5.71 -10.69
C TYR A 22 3.64 6.24 -12.06
N ASN A 23 2.82 7.11 -12.69
CA ASN A 23 3.20 7.81 -13.92
C ASN A 23 4.42 8.71 -13.72
N PHE A 24 4.54 9.35 -12.56
CA PHE A 24 5.72 10.12 -12.19
C PHE A 24 6.97 9.24 -12.05
N LEU A 25 6.86 8.06 -11.43
CA LEU A 25 7.99 7.12 -11.33
C LEU A 25 8.47 6.66 -12.70
N ILE A 26 7.55 6.36 -13.63
CA ILE A 26 7.86 6.03 -15.03
C ILE A 26 8.64 7.16 -15.70
N LYS A 27 8.21 8.41 -15.52
CA LYS A 27 8.90 9.56 -16.09
C LYS A 27 10.28 9.81 -15.46
N MET A 28 10.47 9.42 -14.20
CA MET A 28 11.68 9.71 -13.45
C MET A 28 12.76 8.64 -13.64
N TYR A 29 12.43 7.35 -13.45
CA TYR A 29 13.42 6.28 -13.45
C TYR A 29 12.89 4.88 -13.82
N ALA A 30 11.58 4.65 -13.85
CA ALA A 30 11.02 3.33 -14.11
C ALA A 30 10.73 3.11 -15.61
N ASP A 31 10.93 1.88 -16.08
CA ASP A 31 10.48 1.49 -17.42
C ASP A 31 8.94 1.45 -17.49
N GLU A 32 8.33 1.81 -18.62
CA GLU A 32 6.88 1.75 -18.79
C GLU A 32 6.31 0.34 -18.56
N SER A 33 7.09 -0.70 -18.85
CA SER A 33 6.71 -2.09 -18.62
C SER A 33 6.85 -2.54 -17.16
N ALA A 34 7.45 -1.72 -16.29
CA ALA A 34 7.69 -2.03 -14.89
C ALA A 34 6.40 -2.19 -14.08
N PHE A 35 5.31 -1.58 -14.54
CA PHE A 35 4.01 -1.61 -13.89
C PHE A 35 2.93 -2.22 -14.78
N ILE A 36 1.92 -2.80 -14.15
CA ILE A 36 0.72 -3.32 -14.78
C ILE A 36 -0.45 -2.50 -14.26
N TRP A 37 -1.16 -1.85 -15.18
CA TRP A 37 -2.31 -1.01 -14.88
C TRP A 37 -3.58 -1.84 -14.65
N PRO A 38 -4.46 -1.41 -13.74
CA PRO A 38 -5.70 -2.12 -13.45
C PRO A 38 -6.65 -2.12 -14.66
N PRO A 39 -7.46 -3.18 -14.84
CA PRO A 39 -8.60 -3.15 -15.74
C PRO A 39 -9.62 -2.05 -15.37
N PRO A 40 -10.54 -1.65 -16.27
CA PRO A 40 -11.58 -0.66 -15.96
C PRO A 40 -12.42 -1.02 -14.73
N ASP A 41 -12.79 -2.31 -14.61
CA ASP A 41 -13.51 -2.84 -13.46
C ASP A 41 -12.57 -3.27 -12.31
N GLY A 42 -11.29 -2.93 -12.39
CA GLY A 42 -10.26 -3.29 -11.41
C GLY A 42 -9.87 -4.77 -11.40
N TRP A 43 -8.97 -5.15 -10.49
CA TRP A 43 -8.40 -6.49 -10.41
C TRP A 43 -9.40 -7.55 -9.91
N PRO A 44 -9.78 -8.54 -10.72
CA PRO A 44 -10.79 -9.54 -10.32
C PRO A 44 -10.29 -10.47 -9.20
N THR A 45 -8.98 -10.57 -9.01
CA THR A 45 -8.36 -11.38 -7.95
C THR A 45 -8.40 -10.71 -6.59
N ILE A 46 -8.70 -9.41 -6.51
CA ILE A 46 -8.77 -8.65 -5.27
C ILE A 46 -10.24 -8.52 -4.87
N THR A 47 -10.64 -9.32 -3.88
CA THR A 47 -12.01 -9.39 -3.38
C THR A 47 -12.02 -9.43 -1.85
N ALA A 48 -13.18 -9.15 -1.25
CA ALA A 48 -13.35 -9.34 0.20
C ALA A 48 -13.10 -10.77 0.65
N ALA A 49 -13.33 -11.77 -0.21
CA ALA A 49 -13.03 -13.17 0.07
C ALA A 49 -11.53 -13.45 0.07
N SER A 50 -10.80 -12.93 -0.94
CA SER A 50 -9.34 -13.17 -1.06
C SER A 50 -8.52 -12.41 0.00
N LEU A 51 -9.07 -11.33 0.57
CA LEU A 51 -8.40 -10.53 1.61
C LEU A 51 -9.07 -10.68 2.99
N ARG A 52 -9.93 -11.68 3.19
CA ARG A 52 -10.76 -11.83 4.39
C ARG A 52 -9.94 -11.84 5.68
N GLY A 53 -8.86 -12.61 5.75
CA GLY A 53 -8.04 -12.74 6.96
C GLY A 53 -7.29 -11.46 7.40
N LEU A 54 -7.18 -10.43 6.55
CA LEU A 54 -6.64 -9.14 6.99
C LEU A 54 -7.65 -8.29 7.75
N GLY A 55 -8.95 -8.56 7.57
CA GLY A 55 -10.00 -7.71 8.14
C GLY A 55 -9.97 -6.27 7.61
N LYS A 56 -9.60 -6.07 6.33
CA LYS A 56 -9.66 -4.73 5.70
C LYS A 56 -11.09 -4.31 5.39
N SER A 57 -11.30 -3.00 5.41
CA SER A 57 -12.56 -2.38 5.01
C SER A 57 -12.81 -2.50 3.51
N ASN A 58 -14.08 -2.41 3.10
CA ASN A 58 -14.44 -2.44 1.68
C ASN A 58 -13.78 -1.29 0.89
N ASP A 59 -13.61 -0.12 1.51
CA ASP A 59 -12.95 1.04 0.87
C ASP A 59 -11.49 0.75 0.53
N VAL A 60 -10.77 0.04 1.43
CA VAL A 60 -9.39 -0.40 1.18
C VAL A 60 -9.36 -1.48 0.09
N ILE A 61 -10.27 -2.44 0.12
CA ILE A 61 -10.35 -3.48 -0.91
C ILE A 61 -10.60 -2.84 -2.28
N GLU A 62 -11.51 -1.87 -2.35
CA GLU A 62 -11.80 -1.13 -3.58
C GLU A 62 -10.60 -0.30 -4.04
N LEU A 63 -9.84 0.30 -3.11
CA LEU A 63 -8.63 1.04 -3.43
C LEU A 63 -7.62 0.12 -4.10
N LEU A 64 -7.30 -1.01 -3.45
CA LEU A 64 -6.36 -2.00 -3.96
C LEU A 64 -6.78 -2.54 -5.33
N ARG A 65 -8.07 -2.73 -5.54
CA ARG A 65 -8.61 -3.22 -6.81
C ARG A 65 -8.32 -2.27 -7.99
N HIS A 66 -8.07 -0.99 -7.73
CA HIS A 66 -7.92 0.05 -8.75
C HIS A 66 -6.54 0.72 -8.78
N ILE A 67 -5.50 0.15 -8.15
CA ILE A 67 -4.13 0.67 -8.25
C ILE A 67 -3.24 -0.18 -9.16
N PRO A 68 -2.13 0.38 -9.68
CA PRO A 68 -1.16 -0.37 -10.47
C PRO A 68 -0.28 -1.27 -9.59
N TYR A 69 0.18 -2.39 -10.15
CA TYR A 69 1.12 -3.29 -9.48
C TYR A 69 2.39 -3.49 -10.28
N ARG A 70 3.48 -3.76 -9.57
CA ARG A 70 4.77 -4.05 -10.19
C ARG A 70 4.71 -5.37 -10.97
N ARG A 71 5.29 -5.39 -12.16
CA ARG A 71 5.44 -6.61 -12.94
C ARG A 71 6.52 -7.50 -12.32
N VAL A 72 6.26 -8.81 -12.28
CA VAL A 72 7.22 -9.83 -11.84
C VAL A 72 8.51 -9.73 -12.67
N ASN A 73 9.68 -9.93 -12.03
CA ASN A 73 11.02 -9.83 -12.63
C ASN A 73 11.48 -8.41 -13.02
N THR A 74 10.94 -7.38 -12.38
CA THR A 74 11.41 -6.00 -12.53
C THR A 74 12.24 -5.60 -11.31
N GLU A 75 13.36 -4.91 -11.51
CA GLU A 75 14.26 -4.48 -10.43
C GLU A 75 13.90 -3.09 -9.87
N ILE A 76 12.66 -2.64 -10.08
CA ILE A 76 12.21 -1.35 -9.59
C ILE A 76 12.03 -1.36 -8.07
N GLN A 77 12.67 -0.40 -7.41
CA GLN A 77 12.58 -0.19 -5.97
C GLN A 77 11.71 1.03 -5.65
N SER A 78 10.86 0.93 -4.64
CA SER A 78 10.05 2.06 -4.15
C SER A 78 10.88 3.02 -3.29
N ALA A 79 11.85 2.47 -2.58
CA ALA A 79 12.88 3.13 -1.77
C ALA A 79 14.11 2.19 -1.70
N PRO A 80 15.30 2.65 -1.25
CA PRO A 80 16.45 1.76 -1.11
C PRO A 80 16.10 0.48 -0.34
N TYR A 81 16.32 -0.68 -0.97
CA TYR A 81 16.02 -2.01 -0.41
C TYR A 81 14.52 -2.30 -0.16
N SER A 82 13.60 -1.56 -0.79
CA SER A 82 12.16 -1.81 -0.71
C SER A 82 11.53 -1.94 -2.09
N THR A 83 10.55 -2.84 -2.21
CA THR A 83 9.80 -3.10 -3.45
C THR A 83 8.33 -2.69 -3.28
N PHE A 84 7.64 -2.49 -4.39
CA PHE A 84 6.19 -2.30 -4.41
C PHE A 84 5.49 -3.63 -4.11
N LEU A 85 4.53 -3.58 -3.17
CA LEU A 85 3.75 -4.74 -2.77
C LEU A 85 2.70 -5.07 -3.83
N ASP A 86 2.66 -6.33 -4.26
CA ASP A 86 1.65 -6.85 -5.19
C ASP A 86 0.51 -7.55 -4.43
N TRP A 87 -0.58 -6.83 -4.22
CA TRP A 87 -1.75 -7.38 -3.53
C TRP A 87 -2.51 -8.45 -4.33
N THR A 88 -2.32 -8.51 -5.65
CA THR A 88 -2.89 -9.61 -6.45
C THR A 88 -2.20 -10.94 -6.14
N TRP A 89 -0.92 -10.88 -5.80
CA TRP A 89 -0.15 -12.02 -5.32
C TRP A 89 -0.49 -12.33 -3.85
N VAL A 90 -0.52 -11.31 -2.99
CA VAL A 90 -0.85 -11.49 -1.56
C VAL A 90 -2.21 -12.15 -1.38
N GLY A 91 -3.24 -11.70 -2.12
CA GLY A 91 -4.57 -12.31 -2.06
C GLY A 91 -4.60 -13.77 -2.51
N LYS A 92 -3.70 -14.19 -3.43
CA LYS A 92 -3.57 -15.61 -3.82
C LYS A 92 -2.90 -16.43 -2.72
N CYS A 93 -1.85 -15.90 -2.09
CA CYS A 93 -1.13 -16.58 -1.02
C CYS A 93 -1.97 -16.69 0.26
N GLY A 94 -2.73 -15.65 0.63
CA GLY A 94 -3.62 -15.67 1.80
C GLY A 94 -4.79 -16.65 1.68
N VAL A 95 -5.18 -17.05 0.47
CA VAL A 95 -6.16 -18.15 0.28
C VAL A 95 -5.52 -19.52 0.54
N GLN A 96 -4.19 -19.63 0.40
CA GLN A 96 -3.44 -20.88 0.57
C GLN A 96 -2.87 -21.06 1.98
N GLN A 97 -2.57 -19.95 2.67
CA GLN A 97 -2.04 -19.92 4.04
C GLN A 97 -3.15 -19.47 5.00
N GLY A 98 -3.28 -20.11 6.18
CA GLY A 98 -4.33 -19.77 7.14
C GLY A 98 -4.32 -18.30 7.60
N ASP A 99 -5.47 -17.80 8.07
CA ASP A 99 -5.76 -16.36 8.22
C ASP A 99 -4.78 -15.55 9.11
N GLU A 100 -4.16 -16.15 10.12
CA GLU A 100 -3.30 -15.45 11.08
C GLU A 100 -1.86 -15.27 10.60
N ASP A 101 -1.26 -16.32 10.02
CA ASP A 101 0.13 -16.29 9.53
C ASP A 101 0.30 -15.26 8.41
N TRP A 102 -0.70 -15.15 7.53
CA TRP A 102 -0.61 -14.22 6.41
C TRP A 102 -0.83 -12.76 6.84
N LYS A 103 -1.58 -12.52 7.92
CA LYS A 103 -1.80 -11.17 8.46
C LYS A 103 -0.50 -10.61 9.04
N VAL A 104 0.25 -11.45 9.77
CA VAL A 104 1.61 -11.14 10.21
C VAL A 104 2.49 -10.81 9.02
N ASP A 105 2.37 -11.61 7.95
CA ASP A 105 3.16 -11.41 6.76
C ASP A 105 2.85 -10.09 6.08
N ALA A 106 1.59 -9.67 5.92
CA ALA A 106 1.21 -8.46 5.19
C ALA A 106 1.19 -7.15 6.02
N GLU A 107 1.19 -7.24 7.36
CA GLU A 107 1.12 -6.08 8.25
C GLU A 107 2.32 -5.95 9.20
N GLY A 108 3.17 -6.98 9.25
CA GLY A 108 4.36 -7.03 10.08
C GLY A 108 4.08 -7.58 11.48
N ILE A 109 5.02 -8.37 11.99
CA ILE A 109 4.92 -9.09 13.27
C ILE A 109 4.69 -8.19 14.49
N ALA A 110 5.18 -6.95 14.45
CA ALA A 110 5.05 -6.01 15.57
C ALA A 110 3.65 -5.38 15.66
N ASN A 111 2.92 -5.25 14.54
CA ASN A 111 1.75 -4.37 14.46
C ASN A 111 0.47 -5.03 13.94
N TYR A 112 0.52 -6.25 13.40
CA TYR A 112 -0.62 -6.92 12.74
C TYR A 112 -1.91 -7.04 13.59
N GLN A 113 -1.82 -6.97 14.92
CA GLN A 113 -3.01 -6.97 15.79
C GLN A 113 -3.69 -5.61 15.88
N ASN A 114 -2.94 -4.53 15.64
CA ASN A 114 -3.35 -3.15 15.89
C ASN A 114 -3.49 -2.31 14.61
N VAL A 115 -3.28 -2.88 13.42
CA VAL A 115 -3.47 -2.15 12.17
C VAL A 115 -4.97 -1.93 11.93
N PRO A 116 -5.43 -0.67 11.83
CA PRO A 116 -6.82 -0.39 11.51
C PRO A 116 -7.23 -1.00 10.16
N SER A 117 -8.50 -1.37 10.02
CA SER A 117 -9.06 -1.92 8.78
C SER A 117 -9.03 -0.95 7.60
N THR A 118 -8.79 0.33 7.86
CA THR A 118 -8.66 1.43 6.89
C THR A 118 -7.21 1.73 6.49
N VAL A 119 -6.23 1.04 7.08
CA VAL A 119 -4.80 1.23 6.81
C VAL A 119 -4.26 0.05 6.01
N VAL A 120 -3.48 0.31 4.96
CA VAL A 120 -2.93 -0.74 4.09
C VAL A 120 -1.51 -0.46 3.63
N GLY A 121 -0.63 -1.47 3.65
CA GLY A 121 0.73 -1.37 3.13
C GLY A 121 0.78 -1.29 1.60
N LEU A 122 1.66 -0.46 1.02
CA LEU A 122 1.89 -0.40 -0.43
C LEU A 122 3.30 -0.85 -0.86
N THR A 123 4.20 -1.04 0.09
CA THR A 123 5.56 -1.52 -0.15
C THR A 123 5.89 -2.64 0.81
N GLU A 124 6.87 -3.45 0.43
CA GLU A 124 7.49 -4.47 1.27
C GLU A 124 9.00 -4.20 1.36
N ASP A 125 9.58 -4.49 2.51
CA ASP A 125 11.03 -4.46 2.74
C ASP A 125 11.57 -5.89 2.65
N SER A 126 12.61 -6.08 1.82
CA SER A 126 13.24 -7.38 1.61
C SER A 126 14.00 -7.92 2.83
N GLU A 127 14.40 -7.06 3.76
CA GLU A 127 15.23 -7.45 4.91
C GLU A 127 14.39 -7.69 6.19
N LEU A 128 13.22 -7.06 6.34
CA LEU A 128 12.46 -7.10 7.62
C LEU A 128 10.92 -7.15 7.52
N LYS A 129 10.30 -7.38 6.35
CA LYS A 129 8.82 -7.36 6.17
C LYS A 129 8.17 -6.13 6.84
N ARG A 130 8.73 -4.95 6.59
CA ARG A 130 8.19 -3.66 7.06
C ARG A 130 7.32 -3.06 5.97
N TYR A 131 6.11 -2.64 6.32
CA TYR A 131 5.10 -2.12 5.40
C TYR A 131 4.96 -0.60 5.50
N LEU A 132 5.04 0.11 4.38
CA LEU A 132 4.64 1.53 4.30
C LEU A 132 3.11 1.60 4.13
N GLY A 133 2.40 2.03 5.17
CA GLY A 133 0.94 2.09 5.23
C GLY A 133 0.35 3.39 4.66
N LEU A 134 -0.77 3.28 3.95
CA LEU A 134 -1.66 4.37 3.57
C LEU A 134 -2.94 4.30 4.41
N ALA A 135 -3.33 5.42 5.04
CA ALA A 135 -4.56 5.52 5.82
C ALA A 135 -5.69 6.11 4.97
N ALA A 136 -6.69 5.31 4.61
CA ALA A 136 -7.80 5.72 3.74
C ALA A 136 -8.84 6.64 4.42
N HIS A 137 -8.70 6.99 5.70
CA HIS A 137 -9.69 7.84 6.40
C HIS A 137 -9.08 9.11 7.03
N LEU A 138 -7.76 9.26 6.96
CA LEU A 138 -7.08 10.44 7.45
C LEU A 138 -6.68 11.29 6.25
N ALA A 139 -7.31 12.45 6.20
CA ALA A 139 -7.09 13.55 5.29
C ALA A 139 -5.61 13.80 4.95
N GLY A 140 -5.10 13.17 3.90
CA GLY A 140 -3.71 13.27 3.44
C GLY A 140 -3.01 11.91 3.51
N ALA A 141 -2.32 11.53 2.43
CA ALA A 141 -1.43 10.37 2.45
C ALA A 141 -0.32 10.62 3.48
N GLU A 142 -0.52 10.15 4.71
CA GLU A 142 0.52 10.17 5.74
C GLU A 142 1.50 9.02 5.47
N TRP A 143 2.65 9.34 4.89
CA TRP A 143 3.76 8.41 4.75
C TRP A 143 4.42 8.20 6.12
N SER A 144 4.15 7.06 6.74
CA SER A 144 4.77 6.69 8.01
C SER A 144 5.98 5.79 7.75
N PHE A 145 7.20 6.35 7.82
CA PHE A 145 8.43 5.55 7.80
C PHE A 145 8.60 4.87 9.16
N GLY A 146 8.36 3.56 9.22
CA GLY A 146 8.66 2.74 10.39
C GLY A 146 10.14 2.42 10.50
N PHE A 147 10.94 3.38 10.96
CA PHE A 147 12.30 3.11 11.46
C PHE A 147 12.21 2.79 12.95
N GLU A 148 12.19 1.51 13.32
CA GLU A 148 12.58 1.09 14.66
C GLU A 148 13.94 0.41 14.58
N SER A 149 14.99 1.20 14.79
CA SER A 149 16.04 0.85 15.74
C SER A 149 15.73 1.61 17.03
N SER A 150 15.94 0.94 18.16
CA SER A 150 15.61 1.38 19.51
C SER A 150 15.75 2.89 19.79
N LEU A 151 14.74 3.45 20.47
CA LEU A 151 14.65 4.79 21.07
C LEU A 151 14.47 5.99 20.11
N ALA A 152 13.36 6.68 20.38
CA ALA A 152 13.11 8.12 20.19
C ALA A 152 12.65 8.62 18.81
N LEU A 153 11.37 9.03 18.79
CA LEU A 153 10.89 10.35 18.30
C LEU A 153 11.24 10.76 16.85
N ARG A 154 10.25 10.72 15.95
CA ARG A 154 9.50 11.90 15.44
C ARG A 154 8.86 11.59 14.09
N LYS A 155 7.58 12.00 13.98
CA LYS A 155 6.84 12.20 12.73
C LYS A 155 7.72 12.95 11.72
N PHE A 156 7.96 12.35 10.56
CA PHE A 156 8.46 13.07 9.39
C PHE A 156 7.32 13.24 8.40
N VAL A 157 6.79 14.46 8.37
CA VAL A 157 5.85 14.96 7.38
C VAL A 157 6.67 15.39 6.17
N TRP A 158 6.55 14.70 5.03
CA TRP A 158 6.95 15.27 3.75
C TRP A 158 5.82 16.19 3.28
N LEU A 159 5.95 17.46 3.64
CA LEU A 159 5.27 18.57 2.99
C LEU A 159 6.26 19.10 1.94
N THR A 160 6.01 18.84 0.66
CA THR A 160 6.67 19.58 -0.42
C THR A 160 5.64 20.37 -1.20
N MET A 161 5.76 21.68 -1.00
CA MET A 161 5.53 22.84 -1.90
C MET A 161 4.44 22.73 -2.98
#